data_AF-A0A534LKU5-F1
#
_entry.id   AF-A0A534LKU5-F1
#
_cell.length_a   1.000
_cell.length_b   1.000
_cell.length_c   1.000
_cell.angle_alpha   90.00
_cell.angle_beta   90.00
_cell.angle_gamma   90.00
#
_symmetry.space_group_name_H-M   'P 1'
#
loop_
_entity.id
_entity.type
_entity.pdbx_description
1 polymer ?
#
loop_
_entity_poly.entity_id
_entity_poly.type
_entity_poly.pdbx_seq_one_letter_code
_entity_poly.pdbx_strand_id
1 'polypeptide(L)'
;MPADDVRAAKAANEAAIFARANVVGVAIGNKSIRGRETDERCIVVFVEAKRPEAELRRWDVVPKAFGEIRTDIVETGRFHALETAQAV
;
A
#
# COMPACT_ATOMS: atom_id res chain seq x y z
N MET A 1 -14.91 -7.17 9.15
CA MET A 1 -15.40 -6.58 7.88
C MET A 1 -15.43 -7.67 6.83
N PRO A 2 -16.51 -7.78 6.03
CA PRO A 2 -16.53 -8.62 4.83
C PRO A 2 -15.32 -8.32 3.93
N ALA A 3 -14.72 -9.36 3.33
CA ALA A 3 -13.56 -9.22 2.45
C ALA A 3 -13.85 -8.39 1.18
N ASP A 4 -15.12 -8.30 0.79
CA ASP A 4 -15.58 -7.57 -0.40
C ASP A 4 -15.47 -6.05 -0.25
N ASP A 5 -15.65 -5.53 0.96
CA ASP A 5 -15.61 -4.08 1.23
C ASP A 5 -14.21 -3.49 1.01
N VAL A 6 -13.17 -4.25 1.39
CA VAL A 6 -11.77 -3.83 1.20
C VAL A 6 -11.40 -3.81 -0.29
N ARG A 7 -11.93 -4.76 -1.08
CA ARG A 7 -11.71 -4.79 -2.52
C ARG A 7 -12.36 -3.61 -3.23
N ALA A 8 -13.61 -3.31 -2.88
CA ALA A 8 -14.32 -2.16 -3.41
C ALA A 8 -13.62 -0.84 -3.03
N ALA A 9 -13.22 -0.70 -1.76
CA ALA A 9 -12.49 0.48 -1.28
C ALA A 9 -11.14 0.65 -1.98
N LYS A 10 -10.38 -0.44 -2.19
CA LYS A 10 -9.15 -0.38 -3.00
C LYS A 10 -9.46 0.11 -4.41
N ALA A 11 -10.39 -0.53 -5.12
CA ALA A 11 -10.71 -0.17 -6.51
C ALA A 11 -11.13 1.29 -6.66
N ALA A 12 -11.93 1.81 -5.71
CA ALA A 12 -12.37 3.20 -5.72
C ALA A 12 -11.25 4.22 -5.47
N ASN A 13 -10.20 3.85 -4.70
CA ASN A 13 -9.13 4.77 -4.29
C ASN A 13 -7.79 4.50 -4.99
N GLU A 14 -7.63 3.38 -5.71
CA GLU A 14 -6.36 2.89 -6.22
C GLU A 14 -5.60 3.94 -7.03
N ALA A 15 -6.24 4.56 -8.02
CA ALA A 15 -5.61 5.57 -8.85
C ALA A 15 -5.14 6.79 -8.04
N ALA A 16 -5.93 7.24 -7.07
CA ALA A 16 -5.58 8.36 -6.20
C ALA A 16 -4.44 7.98 -5.22
N ILE A 17 -4.42 6.75 -4.72
CA ILE A 17 -3.34 6.22 -3.88
C ILE A 17 -2.04 6.16 -4.68
N PHE A 18 -2.11 5.59 -5.88
CA PHE A 18 -0.96 5.39 -6.75
C PHE A 18 -0.39 6.70 -7.32
N ALA A 19 -1.20 7.76 -7.44
CA ALA A 19 -0.75 9.07 -7.91
C ALA A 19 0.17 9.82 -6.92
N ARG A 20 0.34 9.32 -5.68
CA ARG A 20 1.23 9.92 -4.68
C ARG A 20 2.69 9.64 -5.03
N ALA A 21 3.57 10.64 -4.86
CA ALA A 21 4.92 10.61 -5.41
C ALA A 21 5.81 9.43 -4.96
N ASN A 22 5.52 8.86 -3.79
CA ASN A 22 6.35 7.83 -3.15
C ASN A 22 5.71 6.42 -3.21
N VAL A 23 4.52 6.29 -3.78
CA VAL A 23 3.79 5.02 -3.84
C VAL A 23 4.25 4.24 -5.07
N VAL A 24 4.66 2.98 -4.85
CA VAL A 24 5.13 2.05 -5.88
C VAL A 24 4.18 0.87 -6.11
N GLY A 25 3.19 0.69 -5.23
CA GLY A 25 2.21 -0.40 -5.36
C GLY A 25 1.03 -0.27 -4.40
N VAL A 26 -0.11 -0.86 -4.77
CA VAL A 26 -1.31 -0.95 -3.93
C VAL A 26 -1.87 -2.37 -3.99
N ALA A 27 -2.06 -2.99 -2.84
CA ALA A 27 -2.57 -4.36 -2.70
C ALA A 27 -3.66 -4.47 -1.62
N ILE A 28 -4.25 -5.65 -1.52
CA ILE A 28 -5.13 -6.03 -0.42
C ILE A 28 -4.38 -7.08 0.39
N GLY A 29 -4.26 -6.84 1.69
CA GLY A 29 -3.56 -7.75 2.57
C GLY A 29 -4.10 -7.67 3.98
N ASN A 30 -3.41 -8.39 4.86
CA ASN A 30 -3.62 -8.31 6.29
C ASN A 30 -2.62 -7.30 6.86
N LYS A 31 -3.07 -6.47 7.80
CA LYS A 31 -2.21 -5.46 8.41
C LYS A 31 -1.08 -6.14 9.18
N SER A 32 0.15 -5.66 9.02
CA SER A 32 1.29 -6.16 9.80
C SER A 32 1.72 -5.14 10.86
N ILE A 33 1.89 -5.59 12.10
CA ILE A 33 2.36 -4.75 13.20
C ILE A 33 3.58 -5.42 13.83
N ARG A 34 4.72 -4.73 13.82
CA ARG A 34 6.01 -5.24 14.36
C ARG A 34 6.39 -6.61 13.79
N GLY A 35 6.14 -6.82 12.49
CA GLY A 35 6.46 -8.06 11.78
C GLY A 35 5.48 -9.21 12.02
N ARG A 36 4.36 -8.98 12.73
CA ARG A 36 3.29 -9.97 12.87
C ARG A 36 2.09 -9.56 12.04
N GLU A 37 1.67 -10.46 11.15
CA GLU A 37 0.41 -10.33 10.44
C GLU A 37 -0.76 -10.40 11.45
N THR A 38 -1.75 -9.55 11.26
CA THR A 38 -2.98 -9.50 12.05
C THR A 38 -4.16 -10.00 11.22
N ASP A 39 -5.28 -10.39 11.85
CA ASP A 39 -6.49 -10.81 11.12
C ASP A 39 -7.27 -9.63 10.48
N GLU A 40 -6.67 -8.44 10.48
CA GLU A 40 -7.32 -7.23 10.01
C GLU A 40 -7.02 -6.97 8.54
N ARG A 41 -8.05 -7.15 7.70
CA ARG A 41 -7.96 -6.88 6.27
C ARG A 41 -7.89 -5.38 5.99
N CYS A 42 -6.93 -4.97 5.18
CA CYS A 42 -6.63 -3.57 4.90
C CYS A 42 -6.10 -3.36 3.47
N ILE A 43 -6.00 -2.09 3.08
CA ILE A 43 -5.28 -1.70 1.85
C ILE A 43 -3.80 -1.60 2.19
N VAL A 44 -2.98 -2.43 1.56
CA VAL A 44 -1.53 -2.37 1.71
C VAL A 44 -0.96 -1.43 0.66
N VAL A 45 -0.23 -0.41 1.09
CA VAL A 45 0.41 0.58 0.24
C VAL A 45 1.91 0.38 0.32
N PHE A 46 2.51 0.07 -0.82
CA PHE A 46 3.95 -0.08 -0.96
C PHE A 46 4.57 1.26 -1.33
N VAL A 47 5.60 1.66 -0.60
CA VAL A 47 6.33 2.91 -0.85
C VAL A 47 7.81 2.65 -1.11
N GLU A 48 8.44 3.53 -1.89
CA GLU A 48 9.87 3.45 -2.18
C GLU A 48 10.69 3.63 -0.89
N ALA A 49 10.39 4.66 -0.09
CA ALA A 49 11.05 4.89 1.19
C ALA A 49 10.11 5.56 2.21
N LYS A 50 10.10 5.16 3.48
CA LYS A 50 9.34 5.86 4.53
C LYS A 50 10.03 7.19 4.83
N ARG A 51 9.26 8.27 4.68
CA ARG A 51 9.68 9.64 5.00
C ARG A 51 8.85 10.17 6.17
N PRO A 52 9.40 11.02 7.03
CA PRO A 52 8.62 11.79 7.99
C PRO A 52 7.53 12.60 7.29
N GLU A 53 6.34 12.71 7.89
CA GLU A 53 5.22 13.47 7.30
C GLU A 53 5.58 14.95 7.04
N ALA A 54 6.52 15.51 7.81
CA ALA A 54 7.03 16.86 7.63
C ALA A 54 7.83 17.07 6.33
N GLU A 55 8.39 15.99 5.76
CA GLU A 55 9.11 16.01 4.49
C GLU A 55 8.20 15.73 3.29
N LEU A 56 6.95 15.32 3.53
CA LEU A 56 5.98 15.00 2.50
C LEU A 56 5.08 16.20 2.20
N ARG A 57 4.69 16.37 0.93
CA ARG A 57 3.59 17.30 0.62
C ARG A 57 2.31 16.74 1.23
N ARG A 58 1.39 17.62 1.64
CA ARG A 58 0.11 17.21 2.23
C ARG A 58 -0.65 16.17 1.40
N TRP A 59 -0.56 16.27 0.07
CA TRP A 59 -1.18 15.34 -0.86
C TRP A 59 -0.45 13.99 -1.01
N ASP A 60 0.85 13.94 -0.69
CA ASP A 60 1.67 12.72 -0.77
C ASP A 60 1.59 11.88 0.51
N VAL A 61 1.07 12.45 1.61
CA VAL A 61 0.80 11.69 2.83
C VAL A 61 -0.31 10.67 2.53
N VAL A 62 -0.03 9.41 2.83
CA VAL A 62 -1.01 8.33 2.74
C VAL A 62 -1.86 8.36 4.02
N PRO A 63 -3.19 8.58 3.92
CA PRO A 63 -4.09 8.54 5.07
C PRO A 63 -4.03 7.17 5.75
N LYS A 64 -4.19 7.13 7.08
CA LYS A 64 -4.20 5.87 7.86
C LYS A 64 -5.43 4.99 7.60
N ALA A 65 -6.46 5.55 6.96
CA ALA A 65 -7.67 4.86 6.55
C ALA A 65 -8.33 5.61 5.37
N PHE A 66 -8.98 4.85 4.49
CA PHE A 66 -9.88 5.34 3.46
C PHE A 66 -11.31 4.92 3.85
N GLY A 67 -12.07 5.86 4.42
CA GLY A 67 -13.35 5.54 5.07
C GLY A 67 -13.12 4.65 6.29
N GLU A 68 -13.78 3.50 6.33
CA GLU A 68 -13.64 2.50 7.41
C GLU A 68 -12.46 1.53 7.18
N ILE A 69 -11.87 1.54 5.99
CA ILE A 69 -10.82 0.61 5.61
C ILE A 69 -9.46 1.18 5.99
N ARG A 70 -8.76 0.52 6.91
CA ARG A 70 -7.40 0.92 7.31
C ARG A 70 -6.41 0.71 6.17
N THR A 71 -5.30 1.43 6.25
CA THR A 71 -4.14 1.24 5.39
C THR A 71 -2.98 0.67 6.18
N ASP A 72 -2.15 -0.11 5.50
CA ASP A 72 -0.84 -0.53 6.00
C ASP A 72 0.26 -0.05 5.06
N ILE A 73 1.30 0.57 5.60
CA ILE A 73 2.36 1.22 4.81
C ILE A 73 3.63 0.38 4.92
N VAL A 74 3.98 -0.27 3.82
CA VAL A 74 5.14 -1.16 3.72
C VAL A 74 6.20 -0.50 2.85
N GLU A 75 7.41 -0.40 3.37
CA GLU A 75 8.56 0.07 2.60
C GLU A 75 9.16 -1.10 1.83
N THR A 76 9.29 -0.97 0.51
CA THR A 76 9.82 -2.04 -0.36
C THR A 76 10.99 -1.60 -1.23
N GLY A 77 11.26 -0.29 -1.34
CA GLY A 77 12.06 0.22 -2.44
C GLY A 77 11.30 0.17 -3.76
N ARG A 78 12.01 0.35 -4.88
CA ARG A 78 11.43 0.23 -6.22
C ARG A 78 11.25 -1.23 -6.61
N PHE A 79 10.12 -1.53 -7.23
CA PHE A 79 9.95 -2.82 -7.89
C PHE A 79 10.77 -2.87 -9.17
N HIS A 80 11.47 -3.98 -9.38
CA HIS A 80 12.20 -4.28 -10.59
C HIS A 80 11.65 -5.57 -11.20
N ALA A 81 11.43 -5.56 -12.52
CA ALA A 81 11.11 -6.78 -13.23
C ALA A 81 12.31 -7.74 -13.15
N LEU A 82 12.07 -8.97 -12.72
CA LEU A 82 13.07 -10.03 -12.81
C LEU A 82 13.17 -10.45 -14.28
N GLU A 83 14.38 -10.41 -14.85
CA GLU A 83 14.62 -11.01 -16.16
C GLU A 83 14.32 -12.51 -16.08
N THR A 84 13.53 -12.99 -17.03
CA THR A 84 13.22 -14.42 -17.11
C THR A 84 14.46 -15.12 -17.65
N ALA A 85 15.11 -15.94 -16.83
CA ALA A 85 16.11 -16.88 -17.33
C ALA A 85 15.38 -17.89 -18.22
N GLN A 86 15.45 -17.73 -19.54
CA GLN A 86 15.11 -18.82 -20.45
C GLN A 86 16.20 -19.89 -20.28
N ALA A 87 15.84 -21.01 -19.66
CA ALA A 87 16.65 -22.22 -19.74
C ALA A 87 16.65 -22.66 -21.21
N VAL A 88 17.84 -22.63 -21.83
CA VAL A 88 18.14 -23.29 -23.11
C VAL A 88 18.28 -24.78 -22.86
#